data_AF-A0A7W0H6X5-F1
#
_entry.id   AF-A0A7W0H6X5-F1
#
_cell.length_a   1.000
_cell.length_b   1.000
_cell.length_c   1.000
_cell.angle_alpha   90.00
_cell.angle_beta   90.00
_cell.angle_gamma   90.00
#
_symmetry.space_group_name_H-M   'P 1'
#
loop_
_entity.id
_entity.type
_entity.pdbx_description
1 polymer ?
#
loop_
_entity_poly.entity_id
_entity_poly.type
_entity_poly.pdbx_seq_one_letter_code
_entity_poly.pdbx_strand_id
1 'polypeptide(L)'
;APRLLLIEYDRTSRTDKNYDKFRRYDAFLAWWWRHTEIGGRAETPFVLFICQNDAQRDDFLACADGELTGHRWHPSRPADDHEYIGRRRILFCDERDAHLGLCEARRVPPYPPGHPGRCGRDADIRRVRLPGPVTDAETRIERPPEQVVSVAEPAAAESTPEAA
;
A
#
# COMPACT_ATOMS: atom_id res chain seq x y z
N ALA A 1 6.84 22.50 -3.28
CA ALA A 1 5.38 22.25 -3.35
C ALA A 1 5.03 21.09 -2.43
N PRO A 2 3.85 21.04 -1.81
CA PRO A 2 3.45 19.89 -0.99
C PRO A 2 3.40 18.61 -1.84
N ARG A 3 3.70 17.46 -1.22
CA ARG A 3 3.57 16.14 -1.86
C ARG A 3 2.10 15.90 -2.20
N LEU A 4 1.83 15.38 -3.40
CA LEU A 4 0.49 14.96 -3.81
C LEU A 4 0.30 13.48 -3.49
N LEU A 5 -0.78 13.17 -2.77
CA LEU A 5 -1.21 11.81 -2.45
C LEU A 5 -2.52 11.51 -3.18
N LEU A 6 -2.52 10.44 -3.96
CA LEU A 6 -3.74 9.82 -4.49
C LEU A 6 -4.12 8.69 -3.54
N ILE A 7 -5.30 8.76 -2.95
CA ILE A 7 -5.70 7.86 -1.87
C ILE A 7 -6.71 6.86 -2.40
N GLU A 8 -6.45 5.58 -2.16
CA GLU A 8 -7.39 4.50 -2.44
C GLU A 8 -7.67 3.74 -1.14
N TYR A 9 -8.95 3.69 -0.76
CA TYR A 9 -9.40 2.86 0.35
C TYR A 9 -10.07 1.60 -0.20
N ASP A 10 -9.47 0.43 0.07
CA ASP A 10 -9.97 -0.84 -0.44
C ASP A 10 -10.74 -1.61 0.63
N ARG A 11 -12.06 -1.65 0.47
CA ARG A 11 -12.96 -2.40 1.34
C ARG A 11 -13.14 -3.87 0.94
N THR A 12 -12.49 -4.31 -0.13
CA THR A 12 -12.65 -5.66 -0.64
C THR A 12 -11.59 -6.58 -0.02
N SER A 13 -12.03 -7.69 0.58
CA SER A 13 -11.15 -8.76 1.06
C SER A 13 -10.59 -9.63 -0.08
N ARG A 14 -10.82 -9.23 -1.33
CA ARG A 14 -10.48 -9.98 -2.54
C ARG A 14 -9.16 -9.49 -3.13
N THR A 15 -8.08 -10.15 -2.72
CA THR A 15 -6.71 -9.88 -3.17
C THR A 15 -6.52 -10.05 -4.67
N ASP A 16 -7.30 -10.93 -5.31
CA ASP A 16 -7.27 -11.18 -6.76
C ASP A 16 -7.67 -9.97 -7.61
N LYS A 17 -8.47 -9.07 -7.07
CA LYS A 17 -8.87 -7.85 -7.78
C LYS A 17 -7.84 -6.74 -7.71
N ASN A 18 -6.80 -6.90 -6.90
CA ASN A 18 -5.83 -5.85 -6.62
C ASN A 18 -4.57 -5.93 -7.49
N TYR A 19 -4.29 -7.09 -8.09
CA TYR A 19 -3.22 -7.26 -9.08
C TYR A 19 -3.31 -6.20 -10.18
N ASP A 20 -4.50 -6.06 -10.78
CA ASP A 20 -4.74 -5.12 -11.86
C ASP A 20 -4.62 -3.66 -11.42
N LYS A 21 -5.02 -3.35 -10.18
CA LYS A 21 -4.90 -2.00 -9.63
C LYS A 21 -3.43 -1.61 -9.48
N PHE A 22 -2.61 -2.49 -8.91
CA PHE A 22 -1.18 -2.23 -8.74
C PHE A 22 -0.49 -1.99 -10.08
N ARG A 23 -0.75 -2.85 -11.09
CA ARG A 23 -0.22 -2.66 -12.44
C ARG A 23 -0.65 -1.33 -13.06
N ARG A 24 -1.93 -0.95 -12.91
CA ARG A 24 -2.45 0.32 -13.44
C ARG A 24 -1.77 1.53 -12.78
N TYR A 25 -1.65 1.55 -11.46
CA TYR A 25 -0.95 2.64 -10.78
C TYR A 25 0.55 2.64 -11.08
N ASP A 26 1.18 1.48 -11.21
CA ASP A 26 2.60 1.39 -11.55
C ASP A 26 2.87 2.01 -12.93
N ALA A 27 2.09 1.62 -13.95
CA ALA A 27 2.14 2.23 -15.27
C ALA A 27 1.81 3.73 -15.22
N PHE A 28 0.80 4.11 -14.43
CA PHE A 28 0.40 5.49 -14.27
C PHE A 28 1.53 6.36 -13.70
N LEU A 29 2.18 5.92 -12.63
CA LEU A 29 3.28 6.62 -11.98
C LEU A 29 4.57 6.58 -12.81
N ALA A 30 4.81 5.47 -13.53
CA ALA A 30 5.93 5.35 -14.44
C ALA A 30 5.81 6.36 -15.60
N TRP A 31 4.62 6.65 -16.12
CA TRP A 31 4.52 7.57 -17.26
C TRP A 31 3.26 8.44 -17.31
N TRP A 32 2.07 7.84 -17.22
CA TRP A 32 0.83 8.50 -17.64
C TRP A 32 0.41 9.71 -16.83
N TRP A 33 0.81 9.83 -15.57
CA TRP A 33 0.42 10.99 -14.75
C TRP A 33 0.83 12.33 -15.37
N ARG A 34 1.90 12.35 -16.17
CA ARG A 34 2.37 13.55 -16.90
C ARG A 34 1.37 14.07 -17.93
N HIS A 35 0.44 13.22 -18.35
CA HIS A 35 -0.60 13.50 -19.34
C HIS A 35 -1.97 13.73 -18.70
N THR A 36 -1.98 14.08 -17.42
CA THR A 36 -3.21 14.43 -16.68
C THR A 36 -3.10 15.86 -16.16
N GLU A 37 -4.15 16.36 -15.50
CA GLU A 37 -4.17 17.70 -14.90
C GLU A 37 -3.05 17.92 -13.88
N ILE A 38 -2.52 16.86 -13.28
CA ILE A 38 -1.40 16.92 -12.32
C ILE A 38 -0.02 16.82 -13.01
N GLY A 39 0.03 16.74 -14.34
CA GLY A 39 1.25 16.53 -15.12
C GLY A 39 2.25 17.70 -15.08
N GLY A 40 1.77 18.92 -14.79
CA GLY A 40 2.63 20.10 -14.62
C GLY A 40 3.43 20.14 -13.31
N ARG A 41 3.29 19.14 -12.44
CA ARG A 41 4.03 19.07 -11.17
C ARG A 41 5.47 18.61 -11.39
N ALA A 42 6.38 19.13 -10.58
CA ALA A 42 7.80 18.75 -10.63
C ALA A 42 8.06 17.31 -10.12
N GLU A 43 7.21 16.80 -9.24
CA GLU A 43 7.38 15.47 -8.63
C GLU A 43 6.24 14.53 -8.99
N THR A 44 6.59 13.27 -9.26
CA THR A 44 5.63 12.17 -9.37
C THR A 44 4.76 12.08 -8.10
N PRO A 45 3.42 11.95 -8.22
CA PRO A 45 2.57 11.76 -7.05
C PRO A 45 2.91 10.47 -6.29
N PHE A 46 2.44 10.39 -5.05
CA PHE A 46 2.37 9.13 -4.31
C PHE A 46 0.96 8.55 -4.46
N VAL A 47 0.87 7.23 -4.43
CA VAL A 47 -0.41 6.51 -4.30
C VAL A 47 -0.39 5.83 -2.93
N LEU A 48 -1.43 6.06 -2.14
CA LEU A 48 -1.58 5.49 -0.81
C LEU A 48 -2.80 4.58 -0.79
N PHE A 49 -2.55 3.29 -0.64
CA PHE A 49 -3.58 2.31 -0.32
C PHE A 49 -3.82 2.29 1.19
N ILE A 50 -5.06 2.53 1.59
CA ILE A 50 -5.52 2.36 2.97
C ILE A 50 -6.18 0.97 3.05
N CYS A 51 -5.60 0.10 3.85
CA CYS A 51 -6.02 -1.26 4.11
C CYS A 51 -6.81 -1.33 5.42
N GLN A 52 -7.85 -2.15 5.47
CA GLN A 52 -8.75 -2.28 6.62
C GLN A 52 -8.05 -2.79 7.89
N ASN A 53 -7.05 -3.65 7.73
CA ASN A 53 -6.29 -4.24 8.83
C ASN A 53 -4.87 -4.64 8.37
N ASP A 54 -4.05 -5.08 9.33
CA ASP A 54 -2.67 -5.49 9.06
C ASP A 54 -2.57 -6.67 8.11
N ALA A 55 -3.44 -7.67 8.24
CA ALA A 55 -3.42 -8.86 7.39
C ALA A 55 -3.63 -8.48 5.93
N GLN A 56 -4.63 -7.64 5.64
CA GLN A 56 -4.87 -7.15 4.29
C GLN A 56 -3.70 -6.29 3.79
N ARG A 57 -3.11 -5.44 4.64
CA ARG A 57 -1.93 -4.64 4.28
C ARG A 57 -0.75 -5.52 3.89
N ASP A 58 -0.50 -6.56 4.66
CA ASP A 58 0.64 -7.45 4.45
C ASP A 58 0.42 -8.32 3.20
N ASP A 59 -0.82 -8.77 2.93
CA ASP A 59 -1.21 -9.40 1.67
C ASP A 59 -1.01 -8.48 0.46
N PHE A 60 -1.40 -7.20 0.59
CA PHE A 60 -1.23 -6.21 -0.46
C PHE A 60 0.25 -5.93 -0.73
N LEU A 61 1.07 -5.85 0.32
CA LEU A 61 2.53 -5.68 0.18
C LEU A 61 3.15 -6.88 -0.54
N ALA A 62 2.79 -8.10 -0.17
CA ALA A 62 3.30 -9.31 -0.82
C ALA A 62 2.89 -9.36 -2.30
N CYS A 63 1.62 -9.06 -2.60
CA CYS A 63 1.11 -9.00 -3.96
C CYS A 63 1.81 -7.91 -4.79
N ALA A 64 1.87 -6.68 -4.28
CA ALA A 64 2.52 -5.56 -4.96
C ALA A 64 4.02 -5.83 -5.21
N ASP A 65 4.70 -6.59 -4.35
CA ASP A 65 6.10 -6.94 -4.56
C ASP A 65 6.28 -7.76 -5.86
N GLY A 66 5.34 -8.64 -6.20
CA GLY A 66 5.35 -9.36 -7.47
C GLY A 66 4.99 -8.48 -8.67
N GLU A 67 4.06 -7.53 -8.50
CA GLU A 67 3.41 -6.86 -9.62
C GLU A 67 4.07 -5.56 -10.08
N LEU A 68 4.75 -4.84 -9.19
CA LEU A 68 5.27 -3.49 -9.45
C LEU A 68 6.58 -3.49 -10.27
N THR A 69 6.52 -3.89 -11.53
CA THR A 69 7.69 -4.11 -12.41
C THR A 69 7.97 -2.96 -13.37
N GLY A 70 7.07 -1.99 -13.46
CA GLY A 70 7.18 -0.80 -14.27
C GLY A 70 8.40 0.03 -13.90
N HIS A 71 9.18 0.39 -14.91
CA HIS A 71 10.41 1.14 -14.74
C HIS A 71 10.64 2.13 -15.86
N ARG A 72 11.45 3.14 -15.57
CA ARG A 72 12.03 4.01 -16.57
C ARG A 72 13.46 3.59 -16.82
N TRP A 73 13.85 3.66 -18.09
CA TRP A 73 15.23 3.52 -18.51
C TRP A 73 15.47 4.53 -19.63
N HIS A 74 16.70 5.04 -19.69
CA HIS A 74 17.12 5.96 -20.73
C HIS A 74 18.24 5.32 -21.56
N PRO A 75 18.22 5.38 -22.91
CA PRO A 75 19.23 4.73 -23.75
C PRO A 75 20.68 5.14 -23.51
N SER A 76 20.91 6.32 -22.92
CA SER A 76 22.26 6.77 -22.56
C SER A 76 22.76 6.24 -21.21
N ARG A 77 21.94 5.48 -20.48
CA ARG A 77 22.30 4.86 -19.20
C ARG A 77 22.61 3.37 -19.40
N PRO A 78 23.41 2.75 -18.52
CA PRO A 78 23.60 1.31 -18.51
C PRO A 78 22.26 0.56 -18.53
N ALA A 79 22.23 -0.62 -19.15
CA ALA A 79 21.01 -1.43 -19.24
C ALA A 79 20.40 -1.73 -17.86
N ASP A 80 21.20 -1.76 -16.79
CA ASP A 80 20.74 -2.09 -15.44
C ASP A 80 20.32 -0.87 -14.60
N ASP A 81 20.43 0.36 -15.14
CA ASP A 81 20.07 1.61 -14.45
C ASP A 81 18.56 1.90 -14.57
N HIS A 82 17.75 0.95 -14.10
CA HIS A 82 16.30 1.02 -14.09
C HIS A 82 15.76 1.80 -12.89
N GLU A 83 14.86 2.75 -13.14
CA GLU A 83 14.16 3.47 -12.09
C GLU A 83 12.74 2.90 -11.90
N TYR A 84 12.55 2.08 -10.86
CA TYR A 84 11.26 1.50 -10.46
C TYR A 84 10.42 2.50 -9.66
N ILE A 85 9.72 3.39 -10.35
CA ILE A 85 8.99 4.50 -9.73
C ILE A 85 7.86 4.02 -8.82
N GLY A 86 7.03 3.07 -9.27
CA GLY A 86 5.88 2.61 -8.49
C GLY A 86 6.30 2.02 -7.15
N ARG A 87 7.36 1.20 -7.12
CA ARG A 87 7.92 0.62 -5.89
C ARG A 87 8.35 1.65 -4.85
N ARG A 88 8.70 2.86 -5.30
CA ARG A 88 9.11 3.98 -4.43
C ARG A 88 7.97 4.88 -4.00
N ARG A 89 6.89 4.94 -4.79
CA ARG A 89 5.80 5.93 -4.70
C ARG A 89 4.44 5.33 -4.33
N ILE A 90 4.28 4.01 -4.37
CA ILE A 90 3.10 3.29 -3.89
C ILE A 90 3.36 2.90 -2.44
N LEU A 91 2.41 3.29 -1.58
CA LEU A 91 2.47 3.14 -0.13
C LEU A 91 1.23 2.40 0.36
N PHE A 92 1.37 1.68 1.47
CA PHE A 92 0.31 0.92 2.12
C PHE A 92 0.21 1.32 3.59
N CYS A 93 -0.98 1.73 4.04
CA CYS A 93 -1.25 2.13 5.42
C CYS A 93 -2.43 1.32 5.97
N ASP A 94 -2.47 1.15 7.28
CA ASP A 94 -3.58 0.53 7.99
C ASP A 94 -4.61 1.61 8.39
N GLU A 95 -5.88 1.34 8.17
CA GLU A 95 -7.00 2.25 8.44
C GLU A 95 -7.06 2.65 9.91
N ARG A 96 -6.88 1.68 10.82
CA ARG A 96 -6.91 1.94 12.26
C ARG A 96 -5.74 2.84 12.64
N ASP A 97 -4.54 2.60 12.13
CA ASP A 97 -3.37 3.44 12.37
C ASP A 97 -3.62 4.88 11.87
N ALA A 98 -4.20 5.03 10.67
CA ALA A 98 -4.57 6.34 10.14
C ALA A 98 -5.57 7.09 11.06
N HIS A 99 -6.59 6.41 11.59
CA HIS A 99 -7.54 6.98 12.54
C HIS A 99 -6.94 7.33 13.90
N LEU A 100 -5.94 6.57 14.35
CA LEU A 100 -5.19 6.84 15.58
C LEU A 100 -4.15 7.96 15.42
N GLY A 101 -4.01 8.55 14.23
CA GLY A 101 -2.97 9.55 13.94
C GLY A 101 -1.56 8.94 13.84
N LEU A 102 -1.46 7.62 13.73
CA LEU A 102 -0.22 6.92 13.44
C LEU A 102 0.09 7.09 11.94
N CYS A 103 0.75 8.20 11.61
CA CYS A 103 1.12 8.56 10.24
C CYS A 103 2.29 7.71 9.71
N GLU A 104 2.12 6.39 9.64
CA GLU A 104 3.08 5.45 9.08
C GLU A 104 2.46 4.65 7.93
N ALA A 105 3.23 4.49 6.86
CA ALA A 105 2.96 3.59 5.76
C ALA A 105 4.14 2.64 5.55
N ARG A 106 3.92 1.62 4.74
CA ARG A 106 4.93 0.68 4.27
C ARG A 106 5.03 0.72 2.76
N ARG A 107 6.19 0.36 2.22
CA ARG A 107 6.39 0.13 0.78
C ARG A 107 7.24 -1.09 0.55
N VAL A 108 7.05 -1.69 -0.62
CA VAL A 108 7.86 -2.81 -1.09
C VAL A 108 9.33 -2.39 -1.29
N PRO A 109 10.24 -3.38 -1.32
CA PRO A 109 11.60 -3.21 -1.80
C PRO A 109 11.69 -2.37 -3.10
N PRO A 110 12.67 -1.45 -3.20
CA PRO A 110 12.78 -0.55 -4.35
C PRO A 110 13.14 -1.24 -5.66
N TYR A 111 13.50 -2.53 -5.62
CA TYR A 111 13.81 -3.36 -6.78
C TYR A 111 12.89 -4.59 -6.79
N PRO A 112 12.50 -5.10 -7.98
CA PRO A 112 11.67 -6.29 -8.09
C PRO A 112 12.37 -7.56 -7.59
N PRO A 113 11.62 -8.64 -7.28
CA PRO A 113 12.19 -9.94 -6.97
C PRO A 113 13.20 -10.39 -8.04
N GLY A 114 14.33 -10.94 -7.62
CA GLY A 114 15.39 -11.43 -8.51
C GLY A 114 16.31 -10.34 -9.10
N HIS A 115 16.04 -9.05 -8.87
CA HIS A 115 16.93 -7.99 -9.33
C HIS A 115 18.23 -7.94 -8.52
N PRO A 116 19.42 -7.81 -9.15
CA PRO A 116 20.71 -7.82 -8.43
C PRO A 116 20.86 -6.74 -7.35
N GLY A 117 20.25 -5.57 -7.59
CA GLY A 117 20.22 -4.46 -6.63
C GLY A 117 19.32 -4.70 -5.40
N ARG A 118 18.52 -5.78 -5.38
CA ARG A 118 17.68 -6.14 -4.24
C ARG A 118 18.50 -6.91 -3.19
N CYS A 119 19.29 -6.20 -2.42
CA CYS A 119 20.15 -6.81 -1.39
C CYS A 119 20.22 -5.96 -0.11
N GLY A 120 20.65 -6.57 1.00
CA GLY A 120 20.74 -5.89 2.29
C GLY A 120 19.44 -5.15 2.66
N ARG A 121 19.55 -3.87 3.03
CA ARG A 121 18.38 -3.04 3.38
C ARG A 121 17.42 -2.74 2.22
N ASP A 122 17.85 -2.98 0.98
CA ASP A 122 16.99 -2.84 -0.21
C ASP A 122 16.22 -4.14 -0.50
N ALA A 123 16.41 -5.21 0.28
CA ALA A 123 15.60 -6.42 0.20
C ALA A 123 14.34 -6.38 1.08
N ASP A 124 14.29 -5.46 2.05
CA ASP A 124 13.26 -5.40 3.08
C ASP A 124 12.13 -4.42 2.76
N ILE A 125 10.93 -4.71 3.29
CA ILE A 125 9.81 -3.77 3.33
C ILE A 125 10.22 -2.55 4.18
N ARG A 126 9.97 -1.35 3.64
CA ARG A 126 10.38 -0.10 4.29
C ARG A 126 9.20 0.64 4.90
N ARG A 127 9.38 1.06 6.15
CA ARG A 127 8.50 2.05 6.80
C ARG A 127 8.72 3.43 6.21
N VAL A 128 7.63 4.18 6.06
CA VAL A 128 7.58 5.53 5.48
C VAL A 128 6.70 6.37 6.38
N ARG A 129 7.26 7.45 6.94
CA ARG A 129 6.47 8.41 7.71
C ARG A 129 5.64 9.26 6.74
N LEU A 130 4.32 9.25 6.93
CA LEU A 130 3.40 10.09 6.18
C LEU A 130 3.42 11.53 6.73
N PRO A 131 3.17 12.54 5.89
CA PRO A 131 2.99 13.91 6.37
C PRO A 131 1.74 14.00 7.25
N GLY A 132 1.89 14.58 8.44
CA GLY A 132 0.82 14.75 9.42
C GLY A 132 1.29 15.62 10.59
N PRO A 133 0.39 16.06 11.49
CA PRO A 133 0.78 16.78 12.68
C PRO A 133 1.78 15.93 13.46
N VAL A 134 2.94 16.54 13.76
CA VAL A 134 3.93 15.91 14.63
C VAL A 134 3.30 15.91 16.01
N THR A 135 2.70 14.79 16.43
CA THR A 135 2.66 14.48 17.84
C THR A 135 4.11 14.39 18.28
N ASP A 136 4.47 15.12 19.34
CA ASP A 136 5.83 15.17 19.85
C ASP A 136 6.44 13.77 19.86
N ALA A 137 7.68 13.67 19.38
CA ALA A 137 8.38 12.41 19.10
C ALA A 137 8.48 11.45 20.30
N GLU A 138 8.03 11.86 21.48
CA GLU A 138 8.02 11.11 22.72
C GLU A 138 6.69 10.41 23.00
N THR A 139 5.58 10.85 22.40
CA THR A 139 4.31 10.10 22.49
C THR A 139 4.25 9.14 21.31
N ARG A 140 5.05 8.07 21.38
CA ARG A 140 4.75 6.86 20.60
C ARG A 140 3.32 6.49 21.00
N ILE A 141 2.34 6.81 20.14
CA ILE A 141 0.99 6.33 20.34
C ILE A 141 1.13 4.81 20.22
N GLU A 142 1.23 4.13 21.35
CA GLU A 142 1.28 2.68 21.35
C GLU A 142 -0.05 2.22 20.82
N ARG A 143 0.01 1.44 19.73
CA ARG A 143 -1.17 0.84 19.15
C ARG A 143 -1.82 -0.02 20.24
N PRO A 144 -3.06 0.30 20.68
CA PRO A 144 -3.72 -0.52 21.67
C PRO A 144 -3.85 -1.95 21.14
N PRO A 145 -3.82 -2.99 22.01
CA PRO A 145 -4.05 -4.36 21.55
C PRO A 145 -5.35 -4.45 20.75
N GLU A 146 -5.34 -5.25 19.70
CA GLU A 146 -6.51 -5.47 18.87
C GLU A 146 -7.61 -6.13 19.72
N GLN A 147 -8.75 -5.46 19.89
CA GLN A 147 -9.90 -6.08 20.54
C GLN A 147 -10.49 -7.08 19.56
N VAL A 148 -10.24 -8.36 19.79
CA VAL A 148 -10.91 -9.45 19.08
C VAL A 148 -12.39 -9.40 19.50
N VAL A 149 -13.22 -8.76 18.68
CA VAL A 149 -14.66 -8.83 18.86
C VAL A 149 -15.08 -10.24 18.46
N SER A 150 -15.27 -11.10 19.46
CA SER A 150 -15.92 -12.40 19.29
C SER A 150 -17.31 -12.17 18.73
N VAL A 151 -17.49 -12.40 17.43
CA VAL A 151 -18.82 -12.48 16.83
C VAL A 151 -19.47 -13.74 17.40
N ALA A 152 -20.38 -13.57 18.35
CA ALA A 152 -21.20 -14.68 18.84
C ALA A 152 -21.97 -15.26 17.65
N GLU A 153 -21.82 -16.56 17.41
CA GLU A 153 -22.63 -17.27 16.42
C GLU A 153 -24.12 -17.06 16.74
N PRO A 154 -24.96 -16.74 15.74
CA PRO A 154 -26.39 -16.65 15.97
C PRO A 154 -26.91 -18.04 16.36
N ALA A 155 -27.56 -18.11 17.52
CA ALA A 155 -28.20 -19.31 18.02
C ALA A 155 -29.14 -19.89 16.93
N ALA A 156 -28.92 -21.16 16.59
CA ALA A 156 -29.75 -21.90 15.66
C ALA A 156 -31.21 -21.87 16.13
N ALA A 157 -32.11 -21.39 15.27
CA ALA A 157 -33.53 -21.43 15.52
C ALA A 157 -34.01 -22.90 15.53
N GLU A 158 -34.56 -23.34 16.65
CA GLU A 158 -35.27 -24.62 16.80
C GLU A 158 -36.40 -24.71 15.75
N SER A 159 -36.33 -25.75 14.92
CA SER A 159 -37.38 -26.13 13.99
C SER A 159 -38.54 -26.78 14.75
N THR A 160 -39.68 -26.11 14.81
CA THR A 160 -40.95 -26.70 15.25
C THR A 160 -41.40 -27.77 14.24
N PRO A 161 -41.78 -28.99 14.66
CA PRO A 161 -42.36 -29.97 13.76
C PRO A 161 -43.83 -29.62 13.48
N GLU A 162 -44.18 -29.56 12.20
CA GLU A 162 -45.55 -29.44 11.71
C GLU A 162 -46.27 -30.79 11.85
N ALA A 163 -47.44 -30.77 12.48
CA ALA A 163 -48.28 -31.94 12.72
C ALA A 163 -49.57 -31.86 11.88
N ALA A 164 -49.87 -33.00 11.25
CA ALA A 164 -51.12 -33.45 10.60
C ALA A 164 -51.42 -32.91 9.19
#